data_AF-A0A2A9CL74-F1
#
_entry.id   AF-A0A2A9CL74-F1
#
_cell.length_a   1.000
_cell.length_b   1.000
_cell.length_c   1.000
_cell.angle_alpha   90.00
_cell.angle_beta   90.00
_cell.angle_gamma   90.00
#
_symmetry.space_group_name_H-M   'P 1'
#
loop_
_entity.id
_entity.type
_entity.pdbx_description
1 polymer ?
#
loop_
_entity_poly.entity_id
_entity_poly.type
_entity_poly.pdbx_seq_one_letter_code
_entity_poly.pdbx_strand_id
1 'polypeptide(L)'
;MNKQTIKNNRSKIMWSFINVALIASYIVLMFDSNTHNNLLATCLFTTYWFIRILRYGLNERAEGNQKRALYHLGLAIIVGMAIVVVGVIYLFGL
;
A
#
# COMPACT_ATOMS: atom_id res chain seq x y z
N MET A 1 20.17 -14.57 20.95
CA MET A 1 19.18 -14.14 19.93
C MET A 1 19.57 -12.74 19.45
N ASN A 2 19.92 -12.58 18.17
CA ASN A 2 20.56 -11.37 17.65
C ASN A 2 19.57 -10.18 17.58
N LYS A 3 19.99 -8.98 18.02
CA LYS A 3 19.14 -7.76 18.07
C LYS A 3 18.59 -7.39 16.68
N GLN A 4 19.32 -7.67 15.61
CA GLN A 4 18.85 -7.48 14.23
C GLN A 4 17.68 -8.41 13.87
N THR A 5 17.69 -9.66 14.32
CA THR A 5 16.62 -10.63 14.05
C THR A 5 15.31 -10.22 14.72
N ILE A 6 15.39 -9.68 15.94
CA ILE A 6 14.21 -9.17 16.68
C ILE A 6 13.62 -7.93 15.99
N LYS A 7 14.48 -7.00 15.54
CA LYS A 7 14.05 -5.78 14.81
C LYS A 7 13.35 -6.13 13.50
N ASN A 8 13.88 -7.07 12.73
CA ASN A 8 13.29 -7.52 11.47
C ASN A 8 11.93 -8.21 11.68
N ASN A 9 11.81 -9.04 12.71
CA ASN A 9 10.54 -9.70 13.06
C ASN A 9 9.48 -8.68 13.51
N ARG A 10 9.84 -7.69 14.35
CA ARG A 10 8.90 -6.62 14.76
C ARG A 10 8.41 -5.80 13.56
N SER A 11 9.32 -5.42 12.66
CA SER A 11 8.95 -4.73 11.42
C SER A 11 8.00 -5.57 10.57
N LYS A 12 8.29 -6.86 10.37
CA LYS A 12 7.44 -7.79 9.61
C LYS A 12 6.02 -7.88 10.20
N ILE A 13 5.91 -7.99 11.53
CA ILE A 13 4.63 -8.03 12.25
C ILE A 13 3.88 -6.71 12.10
N MET A 14 4.54 -5.57 12.32
CA MET A 14 3.94 -4.24 12.18
C MET A 14 3.36 -4.03 10.78
N TRP A 15 4.11 -4.37 9.74
CA TRP A 15 3.61 -4.29 8.37
C TRP A 15 2.47 -5.25 8.08
N SER A 16 2.44 -6.43 8.71
CA SER A 16 1.31 -7.35 8.60
C SER A 16 0.05 -6.72 9.20
N PHE A 17 0.16 -6.09 10.37
CA PHE A 17 -0.94 -5.35 11.00
C PHE A 17 -1.45 -4.21 10.12
N ILE A 18 -0.55 -3.41 9.53
CA ILE A 18 -0.93 -2.32 8.61
C ILE A 18 -1.71 -2.87 7.42
N ASN A 19 -1.25 -3.97 6.80
CA ASN A 19 -1.95 -4.56 5.65
C ASN A 19 -3.35 -5.08 6.03
N VAL A 20 -3.47 -5.73 7.20
CA VAL A 20 -4.76 -6.23 7.70
C VAL A 20 -5.70 -5.07 7.99
N ALA A 21 -5.22 -4.01 8.64
CA ALA A 21 -6.01 -2.82 8.93
C ALA A 21 -6.53 -2.15 7.65
N LEU A 22 -5.66 -1.96 6.65
CA LEU A 22 -6.06 -1.36 5.37
C LEU A 22 -7.14 -2.18 4.65
N ILE A 23 -7.01 -3.51 4.63
CA ILE A 23 -7.98 -4.38 3.97
C ILE A 23 -9.30 -4.49 4.75
N ALA A 24 -9.23 -4.54 6.08
CA ALA A 24 -10.42 -4.57 6.92
C ALA A 24 -11.20 -3.25 6.80
N SER A 25 -10.53 -2.10 6.85
CA SER A 25 -11.15 -0.79 6.64
C SER A 25 -11.73 -0.65 5.23
N TYR A 26 -11.03 -1.15 4.20
CA TYR A 26 -11.56 -1.19 2.84
C TYR A 26 -12.89 -1.97 2.77
N ILE A 27 -12.93 -3.19 3.32
CA ILE A 27 -14.13 -4.03 3.31
C ILE A 27 -15.27 -3.33 4.04
N VAL A 28 -15.03 -2.81 5.24
CA VAL A 28 -16.06 -2.11 6.03
C VAL A 28 -16.63 -0.92 5.26
N LEU A 29 -15.79 -0.09 4.66
CA LEU A 29 -16.22 1.11 3.94
C LEU A 29 -16.90 0.80 2.59
N MET A 30 -16.59 -0.34 1.96
CA MET A 30 -17.24 -0.76 0.71
C MET A 30 -18.70 -1.19 0.91
N PHE A 31 -19.05 -1.68 2.11
CA PHE A 31 -20.43 -2.07 2.46
C PHE A 31 -21.20 -0.96 3.18
N ASP A 32 -20.60 0.22 3.33
CA ASP A 32 -21.26 1.39 3.87
C ASP A 32 -22.23 1.99 2.83
N SER A 33 -23.40 2.46 3.29
CA SER A 33 -24.41 3.07 2.43
C SER A 33 -24.05 4.49 1.99
N ASN A 34 -23.06 5.13 2.61
CA ASN A 34 -22.58 6.45 2.22
C ASN A 34 -21.64 6.38 1.02
N THR A 35 -22.04 6.96 -0.11
CA THR A 35 -21.25 7.02 -1.34
C THR A 35 -19.91 7.75 -1.19
N HIS A 36 -19.75 8.64 -0.21
CA HIS A 36 -18.45 9.25 0.10
C HIS A 36 -17.44 8.23 0.65
N ASN A 37 -17.93 7.17 1.30
CA ASN A 37 -17.09 6.11 1.86
C ASN A 37 -16.53 5.19 0.77
N ASN A 38 -17.14 5.13 -0.42
CA ASN A 38 -16.57 4.42 -1.57
C ASN A 38 -15.24 5.03 -2.05
N LEU A 39 -15.11 6.37 -1.99
CA LEU A 39 -13.85 7.04 -2.34
C LEU A 39 -12.75 6.68 -1.33
N LEU A 40 -13.07 6.72 -0.03
CA LEU A 40 -12.15 6.35 1.04
C LEU A 40 -11.78 4.86 0.98
N ALA A 41 -12.74 3.98 0.72
CA ALA A 41 -12.51 2.56 0.49
C ALA A 41 -11.52 2.36 -0.67
N THR A 42 -11.78 3.01 -1.81
CA THR A 42 -10.90 2.96 -2.97
C THR A 42 -9.48 3.43 -2.61
N CYS A 43 -9.35 4.55 -1.91
CA CYS A 43 -8.06 5.09 -1.47
C CYS A 43 -7.28 4.11 -0.56
N LEU A 44 -7.96 3.45 0.38
CA LEU A 44 -7.37 2.43 1.26
C LEU A 44 -6.92 1.20 0.47
N PHE A 45 -7.72 0.74 -0.48
CA PHE A 45 -7.38 -0.37 -1.36
C PHE A 45 -6.16 -0.05 -2.24
N THR A 46 -6.13 1.12 -2.85
CA THR A 46 -5.00 1.59 -3.68
C THR A 46 -3.74 1.73 -2.84
N THR A 47 -3.84 2.23 -1.61
CA THR A 47 -2.72 2.33 -0.66
C THR A 47 -2.18 0.96 -0.25
N TYR A 48 -3.08 0.00 0.04
CA TYR A 48 -2.71 -1.39 0.30
C TYR A 48 -1.95 -2.00 -0.89
N TRP A 49 -2.46 -1.80 -2.11
CA TRP A 49 -1.81 -2.25 -3.33
C TRP A 49 -0.44 -1.61 -3.53
N PHE A 50 -0.32 -0.29 -3.33
CA PHE A 50 0.93 0.44 -3.43
C PHE A 50 2.00 -0.15 -2.52
N ILE A 51 1.69 -0.33 -1.22
CA ILE A 51 2.63 -0.91 -0.24
C ILE A 51 3.06 -2.31 -0.66
N ARG A 52 2.13 -3.12 -1.18
CA ARG A 52 2.40 -4.49 -1.61
C ARG A 52 3.32 -4.54 -2.83
N ILE A 53 3.07 -3.71 -3.85
CA ILE A 53 3.90 -3.60 -5.05
C ILE A 53 5.31 -3.13 -4.68
N LEU A 54 5.43 -2.13 -3.81
CA LEU A 54 6.71 -1.60 -3.35
C LEU A 54 7.53 -2.67 -2.63
N ARG A 55 6.88 -3.46 -1.76
CA ARG A 55 7.52 -4.59 -1.08
C ARG A 55 7.98 -5.68 -2.06
N TYR A 56 7.17 -6.05 -3.04
CA TYR A 56 7.60 -6.98 -4.08
C TYR A 56 8.80 -6.46 -4.86
N GLY A 57 8.79 -5.18 -5.26
CA GLY A 57 9.90 -4.56 -5.96
C GLY A 57 11.20 -4.54 -5.13
N LEU A 58 11.11 -4.25 -3.83
CA LEU A 58 12.26 -4.29 -2.91
C LEU A 58 12.80 -5.71 -2.72
N ASN A 59 11.93 -6.71 -2.60
CA ASN A 59 12.33 -8.11 -2.47
C ASN A 59 13.00 -8.62 -3.76
N GLU A 60 12.40 -8.37 -4.93
CA GLU A 60 12.98 -8.72 -6.24
C GLU A 60 14.33 -8.04 -6.46
N ARG A 61 14.50 -6.80 -5.97
CA ARG A 61 15.80 -6.10 -5.98
C ARG A 61 16.83 -6.80 -5.09
N ALA A 62 16.42 -7.23 -3.90
CA ALA A 62 17.29 -7.96 -2.96
C ALA A 62 17.70 -9.34 -3.49
N GLU A 63 16.85 -9.97 -4.30
CA GLU A 63 17.10 -11.26 -4.97
C GLU A 63 17.93 -11.13 -6.26
N GLY A 64 18.29 -9.91 -6.69
CA GLY A 64 19.11 -9.65 -7.87
C GLY A 64 18.33 -9.51 -9.19
N ASN A 65 17.00 -9.62 -9.17
CA ASN A 65 16.14 -9.49 -10.35
C ASN A 65 15.85 -8.03 -10.70
N GLN A 66 16.88 -7.30 -11.14
CA GLN A 66 16.81 -5.85 -11.36
C GLN A 66 15.71 -5.41 -12.34
N LYS A 67 15.46 -6.17 -13.43
CA LYS A 67 14.42 -5.83 -14.41
C LYS A 67 13.00 -5.92 -13.83
N ARG A 68 12.75 -6.94 -13.01
CA ARG A 68 11.44 -7.18 -12.37
C ARG A 68 11.21 -6.20 -11.23
N ALA A 69 12.26 -5.88 -10.48
CA ALA A 69 12.23 -4.81 -9.48
C ALA A 69 11.89 -3.45 -10.10
N LEU A 70 12.49 -3.09 -11.24
CA LEU A 70 12.20 -1.85 -11.98
C LEU A 70 10.74 -1.79 -12.44
N TYR A 71 10.19 -2.91 -12.94
CA TYR A 71 8.79 -3.00 -13.32
C TYR A 71 7.85 -2.74 -12.14
N HIS A 72 8.10 -3.38 -10.99
CA HIS A 72 7.31 -3.17 -9.78
C HIS A 72 7.46 -1.75 -9.23
N LEU A 73 8.66 -1.17 -9.26
CA LEU A 73 8.87 0.22 -8.85
C LEU A 73 8.15 1.21 -9.78
N GLY A 74 8.17 0.98 -11.09
CA GLY A 74 7.41 1.79 -12.06
C GLY A 74 5.90 1.72 -11.79
N LEU A 75 5.36 0.53 -11.55
CA LEU A 75 3.96 0.36 -11.14
C LEU A 75 3.65 1.08 -9.83
N ALA A 76 4.55 1.00 -8.84
CA ALA A 76 4.37 1.71 -7.57
C ALA A 76 4.30 3.22 -7.79
N ILE A 77 5.15 3.80 -8.66
CA ILE A 77 5.12 5.23 -8.97
C ILE A 77 3.78 5.64 -9.59
N ILE A 78 3.26 4.87 -10.56
CA ILE A 78 1.96 5.14 -11.20
C ILE A 78 0.82 5.10 -10.18
N VAL A 79 0.79 4.06 -9.34
CA VAL A 79 -0.22 3.90 -8.29
C VAL A 79 -0.09 5.03 -7.24
N GLY A 80 1.14 5.42 -6.89
CA GLY A 80 1.41 6.53 -5.99
C GLY A 80 0.91 7.87 -6.54
N MET A 81 1.11 8.13 -7.83
CA MET A 81 0.54 9.32 -8.49
C MET A 81 -0.98 9.31 -8.46
N ALA A 82 -1.62 8.17 -8.68
CA ALA A 82 -3.08 8.06 -8.58
C ALA A 82 -3.61 8.41 -7.18
N ILE A 83 -2.92 7.95 -6.12
CA ILE A 83 -3.26 8.30 -4.73
C ILE A 83 -3.14 9.81 -4.50
N VAL A 84 -2.06 10.42 -4.97
CA VAL A 84 -1.84 11.88 -4.84
C VAL A 84 -2.93 12.65 -5.58
N VAL A 85 -3.28 12.27 -6.81
CA VAL A 85 -4.34 12.93 -7.59
C VAL A 85 -5.69 12.83 -6.88
N VAL A 86 -6.06 11.65 -6.37
CA VAL A 86 -7.32 11.48 -5.60
C VAL A 86 -7.30 12.34 -4.34
N GLY A 87 -6.16 12.41 -3.63
CA GLY A 87 -6.01 13.26 -2.46
C GLY A 87 -6.13 14.75 -2.78
N VAL A 88 -5.56 15.21 -3.90
CA VAL A 88 -5.66 16.60 -4.36
C VAL A 88 -7.11 16.93 -4.75
N ILE A 89 -7.79 16.07 -5.50
CA ILE A 89 -9.20 16.26 -5.87
C ILE A 89 -10.06 16.39 -4.60
N TYR A 90 -9.84 15.52 -3.61
CA TYR A 90 -10.58 15.55 -2.36
C TYR A 90 -10.32 16.81 -1.51
N LEU A 91 -9.06 17.24 -1.39
CA LEU A 91 -8.68 18.40 -0.58
C LEU A 91 -9.09 19.73 -1.20
N PHE A 92 -9.08 19.82 -2.54
CA PHE A 92 -9.37 21.05 -3.27
C PHE A 92 -10.79 21.09 -3.86
N GLY A 93 -11.59 20.03 -3.68
CA GLY A 93 -13.00 19.98 -4.11
C GLY A 93 -13.19 20.11 -5.63
N LEU A 94 -12.24 19.59 -6.40
CA LEU A 94 -12.19 19.67 -7.87
C LEU A 94 -13.18 18.71 -8.55
#